data_AF-A0A1A0U2R0-F1
#
_entry.id   AF-A0A1A0U2R0-F1
#
_cell.length_a   1.000
_cell.length_b   1.000
_cell.length_c   1.000
_cell.angle_alpha   90.00
_cell.angle_beta   90.00
_cell.angle_gamma   90.00
#
_symmetry.space_group_name_H-M   'P 1'
#
loop_
_entity.id
_entity.type
_entity.pdbx_description
1 polymer ?
#
loop_
_entity_poly.entity_id
_entity_poly.type
_entity_poly.pdbx_seq_one_letter_code
_entity_poly.pdbx_strand_id
1 'polypeptide(L)'
;MRFTTRRHHLRAVPSPMMYRVTDRLHGGRTVRVPGHEIAPIVTAWLAELGAHSPLVDELARAACLGDWSVAYAIGDRLSVDVSVAAAA
;
A
#
# COMPACT_ATOMS: atom_id res chain seq x y z
N MET A 1 -18.17 45.92 -17.34
CA MET A 1 -18.75 44.63 -16.90
C MET A 1 -17.65 43.81 -16.25
N ARG A 2 -17.80 43.47 -14.96
CA ARG A 2 -16.80 42.74 -14.16
C ARG A 2 -17.13 41.25 -14.19
N PHE A 3 -16.28 40.45 -14.83
CA PHE A 3 -16.36 38.99 -14.76
C PHE A 3 -15.77 38.54 -13.43
N THR A 4 -16.63 38.21 -12.47
CA THR A 4 -16.23 37.60 -11.20
C THR A 4 -15.88 36.14 -11.47
N THR A 5 -14.60 35.83 -11.57
CA THR A 5 -14.12 34.45 -11.62
C THR A 5 -14.30 33.86 -10.22
N ARG A 6 -15.42 33.16 -10.00
CA ARG A 6 -15.57 32.24 -8.85
C ARG A 6 -14.55 31.13 -9.04
N ARG A 7 -13.39 31.28 -8.41
CA ARG A 7 -12.45 30.17 -8.20
C ARG A 7 -13.16 29.18 -7.30
N HIS A 8 -13.76 28.16 -7.91
CA HIS A 8 -14.04 26.92 -7.22
C HIS A 8 -12.70 26.48 -6.65
N HIS A 9 -12.53 26.61 -5.33
CA HIS A 9 -11.60 25.79 -4.60
C HIS A 9 -12.04 24.35 -4.86
N LEU A 10 -11.53 23.76 -5.95
CA LEU A 10 -11.45 22.32 -6.08
C LEU A 10 -10.59 21.92 -4.88
N ARG A 11 -11.27 21.55 -3.80
CA ARG A 11 -10.67 20.85 -2.69
C ARG A 11 -10.00 19.65 -3.35
N ALA A 12 -8.69 19.71 -3.52
CA ALA A 12 -7.93 18.55 -3.95
C ALA A 12 -8.33 17.46 -2.96
N VAL A 13 -9.13 16.50 -3.40
CA VAL A 13 -9.41 15.31 -2.61
C VAL A 13 -8.03 14.71 -2.41
N PRO A 14 -7.54 14.58 -1.17
CA PRO A 14 -6.24 13.99 -0.95
C PRO A 14 -6.25 12.62 -1.62
N SER A 15 -5.42 12.43 -2.64
CA SER A 15 -5.27 11.11 -3.25
C SER A 15 -4.86 10.16 -2.13
N PRO A 16 -5.55 9.01 -1.97
CA PRO A 16 -5.19 8.06 -0.93
C PRO A 16 -3.72 7.69 -1.10
N MET A 17 -2.99 7.64 0.01
CA MET A 17 -1.57 7.29 0.01
C MET A 17 -1.42 5.91 -0.64
N MET A 18 -0.62 5.88 -1.72
CA MET A 18 -0.38 4.68 -2.49
C MET A 18 0.88 3.99 -1.97
N TYR A 19 0.83 2.68 -1.92
CA TYR A 19 1.92 1.81 -1.51
C TYR A 19 2.31 0.93 -2.69
N ARG A 20 3.61 0.78 -2.89
CA ARG A 20 4.18 -0.22 -3.78
C ARG A 20 4.44 -1.47 -2.96
N VAL A 21 3.83 -2.57 -3.37
CA VAL A 21 3.95 -3.88 -2.73
C VAL A 21 4.60 -4.83 -3.71
N THR A 22 5.66 -5.52 -3.31
CA THR A 22 6.43 -6.42 -4.17
C THR A 22 6.51 -7.81 -3.54
N ASP A 23 6.09 -8.84 -4.28
CA ASP A 23 6.24 -10.26 -3.90
C ASP A 23 7.66 -10.72 -4.23
N ARG A 24 8.43 -11.17 -3.23
CA ARG A 24 9.80 -11.66 -3.44
C ARG A 24 9.87 -13.16 -3.72
N LEU A 25 8.75 -13.90 -3.62
CA LEU A 25 8.72 -15.36 -3.78
C LEU A 25 8.41 -15.81 -5.22
N HIS A 26 7.49 -15.12 -5.93
CA HIS A 26 7.03 -15.51 -7.27
C HIS A 26 7.53 -14.62 -8.40
N GLY A 27 8.82 -14.63 -8.68
CA GLY A 27 9.38 -13.93 -9.86
C GLY A 27 9.24 -12.41 -9.83
N GLY A 28 8.95 -11.80 -8.67
CA GLY A 28 9.04 -10.35 -8.48
C GLY A 28 7.84 -9.55 -8.98
N ARG A 29 6.59 -9.96 -8.71
CA ARG A 29 5.42 -9.11 -9.05
C ARG A 29 5.37 -7.88 -8.16
N THR A 30 5.07 -6.73 -8.76
CA THR A 30 4.94 -5.45 -8.08
C THR A 30 3.59 -4.83 -8.40
N VAL A 31 2.87 -4.36 -7.38
CA VAL A 31 1.58 -3.66 -7.53
C VAL A 31 1.58 -2.35 -6.75
N ARG A 32 0.75 -1.40 -7.19
CA ARG A 32 0.52 -0.13 -6.49
C ARG A 32 -0.89 -0.09 -5.99
N VAL A 33 -1.07 0.04 -4.67
CA VAL A 33 -2.38 -0.05 -4.04
C VAL A 33 -2.54 0.92 -2.87
N PRO A 34 -3.78 1.33 -2.53
CA PRO A 34 -4.03 2.03 -1.28
C PRO A 34 -3.75 1.11 -0.08
N GLY A 35 -3.49 1.71 1.09
CA GLY A 35 -3.06 0.96 2.27
C GLY A 35 -4.01 -0.16 2.74
N HIS A 36 -5.32 0.01 2.54
CA HIS A 36 -6.32 -1.01 2.89
C HIS A 36 -6.30 -2.24 1.96
N GLU A 37 -5.66 -2.14 0.79
CA GLU A 37 -5.52 -3.25 -0.16
C GLU A 37 -4.21 -4.06 0.03
N ILE A 38 -3.30 -3.62 0.91
CA ILE A 38 -2.05 -4.35 1.17
C ILE A 38 -2.35 -5.77 1.69
N ALA A 39 -3.16 -5.90 2.74
CA ALA A 39 -3.48 -7.19 3.35
C ALA A 39 -4.18 -8.18 2.39
N PRO A 40 -5.25 -7.82 1.66
CA PRO A 40 -5.93 -8.76 0.76
C PRO A 40 -5.03 -9.22 -0.39
N ILE A 41 -4.19 -8.34 -0.94
CA ILE A 41 -3.25 -8.70 -2.02
C ILE A 41 -2.19 -9.67 -1.51
N VAL A 42 -1.53 -9.35 -0.40
CA VAL A 42 -0.51 -10.23 0.16
C VAL A 42 -1.12 -11.57 0.58
N THR A 43 -2.36 -11.57 1.09
CA THR A 43 -3.09 -12.81 1.40
C THR A 43 -3.31 -13.66 0.16
N ALA A 44 -3.78 -13.08 -0.94
CA ALA A 44 -3.96 -13.79 -2.20
C ALA A 44 -2.63 -14.39 -2.69
N TRP A 45 -1.54 -13.62 -2.57
CA TRP A 45 -0.21 -14.05 -2.98
C TRP A 45 0.32 -15.22 -2.16
N LEU A 46 0.12 -15.19 -0.84
CA LEU A 46 0.48 -16.31 0.04
C LEU A 46 -0.40 -17.54 -0.21
N ALA A 47 -1.69 -17.34 -0.49
CA ALA A 47 -2.62 -18.43 -0.76
C ALA A 47 -2.26 -19.19 -2.04
N GLU A 48 -1.68 -18.53 -3.05
CA GLU A 48 -1.11 -19.19 -4.24
C GLU A 48 0.02 -20.18 -3.89
N LEU A 49 0.75 -19.95 -2.79
CA LEU A 49 1.75 -20.88 -2.23
C LEU A 49 1.16 -21.90 -1.24
N GLY A 50 -0.15 -21.86 -0.99
CA GLY A 50 -0.80 -22.63 0.07
C GLY A 50 -0.52 -22.11 1.48
N ALA A 51 0.00 -20.89 1.62
CA ALA A 51 0.34 -20.28 2.89
C ALA A 51 -0.72 -19.25 3.33
N HIS A 52 -0.89 -19.12 4.64
CA HIS A 52 -1.72 -18.08 5.27
C HIS A 52 -0.95 -17.54 6.47
N SER A 53 -1.02 -16.23 6.71
CA SER A 53 -0.34 -15.62 7.86
C SER A 53 -1.17 -14.47 8.43
N PRO A 54 -1.42 -14.42 9.75
CA PRO A 54 -2.15 -13.32 10.37
C PRO A 54 -1.34 -12.00 10.35
N LEU A 55 -0.04 -12.07 10.04
CA LEU A 55 0.83 -10.90 9.99
C LEU A 55 0.51 -9.96 8.81
N VAL A 56 -0.31 -10.39 7.85
CA VAL A 56 -0.71 -9.55 6.69
C VAL A 56 -1.49 -8.30 7.11
N ASP A 57 -2.37 -8.42 8.11
CA ASP A 57 -3.15 -7.30 8.64
C ASP A 57 -2.26 -6.34 9.44
N GLU A 58 -1.30 -6.89 10.17
CA GLU A 58 -0.32 -6.12 10.93
C GLU A 58 0.63 -5.36 10.01
N LEU A 59 1.06 -5.98 8.89
CA LEU A 59 1.84 -5.31 7.84
C LEU A 59 1.09 -4.10 7.28
N ALA A 60 -0.17 -4.28 6.88
CA ALA A 60 -0.99 -3.21 6.33
C ALA A 60 -1.18 -2.06 7.34
N ARG A 61 -1.41 -2.41 8.61
CA ARG A 61 -1.53 -1.43 9.70
C ARG A 61 -0.24 -0.65 9.91
N ALA A 62 0.90 -1.33 10.03
CA ALA A 62 2.19 -0.70 10.25
C ALA A 62 2.55 0.25 9.09
N ALA A 63 2.33 -0.18 7.84
CA ALA A 63 2.53 0.67 6.66
C ALA A 63 1.63 1.92 6.69
N CYS A 64 0.35 1.76 7.03
CA CYS A 64 -0.61 2.87 7.12
C CYS A 64 -0.30 3.85 8.24
N LEU A 65 0.26 3.38 9.36
CA LEU A 65 0.68 4.22 10.50
C LEU A 65 2.07 4.84 10.30
N GLY A 66 2.80 4.44 9.27
CA GLY A 66 4.19 4.88 9.03
C GLY A 66 5.22 4.23 9.95
N ASP A 67 4.86 3.12 10.62
CA ASP A 67 5.78 2.32 11.42
C ASP A 67 6.60 1.40 10.50
N TRP A 68 7.55 2.00 9.79
CA TRP A 68 8.35 1.31 8.80
C TRP A 68 9.27 0.25 9.40
N SER A 69 9.69 0.41 10.66
CA SER A 69 10.49 -0.60 11.36
C SER A 69 9.72 -1.92 11.48
N VAL A 70 8.45 -1.85 11.92
CA VAL A 70 7.58 -3.02 12.02
C VAL A 70 7.20 -3.53 10.63
N ALA A 71 6.87 -2.64 9.70
CA ALA A 71 6.49 -3.02 8.34
C ALA A 71 7.60 -3.81 7.63
N TYR A 72 8.87 -3.40 7.75
CA TYR A 72 9.99 -4.14 7.17
C TYR A 72 10.25 -5.47 7.87
N ALA A 73 10.18 -5.52 9.20
CA ALA A 73 10.37 -6.77 9.95
C ALA A 73 9.30 -7.83 9.59
N ILE A 74 8.05 -7.40 9.40
CA ILE A 74 6.98 -8.30 8.95
C ILE A 74 7.15 -8.63 7.47
N GLY A 75 7.46 -7.64 6.63
CA GLY A 75 7.70 -7.81 5.21
C GLY A 75 8.76 -8.87 4.92
N ASP A 76 9.88 -8.86 5.64
CA ASP A 76 10.92 -9.88 5.51
C ASP A 76 10.42 -11.29 5.86
N ARG A 77 9.58 -11.43 6.90
CA ARG A 77 8.99 -12.74 7.27
C ARG A 77 8.00 -13.26 6.23
N LEU A 78 7.27 -12.36 5.58
CA LEU A 78 6.32 -12.69 4.52
C LEU A 78 6.97 -12.74 3.13
N SER A 79 8.25 -12.38 3.02
CA SER A 79 8.94 -12.18 1.75
C SER A 79 8.22 -11.19 0.82
N VAL A 80 7.79 -10.06 1.40
CA VAL A 80 7.13 -8.95 0.71
C VAL A 80 7.86 -7.65 1.02
N ASP A 81 8.12 -6.83 0.00
CA ASP A 81 8.55 -5.44 0.18
C ASP A 81 7.35 -4.50 0.12
N VAL A 82 7.28 -3.55 1.06
CA VAL A 82 6.29 -2.47 1.06
C VAL A 82 7.01 -1.14 1.16
N SER A 83 6.68 -0.23 0.25
CA SER A 83 7.22 1.12 0.24
C SER A 83 6.17 2.14 -0.18
N VAL A 84 6.35 3.40 0.21
CA VAL A 84 5.48 4.49 -0.27
C VAL A 84 5.68 4.67 -1.77
N ALA A 85 4.59 4.70 -2.53
CA ALA A 85 4.64 5.06 -3.94
C ALA A 85 4.60 6.59 -4.06
N ALA A 86 5.59 7.17 -4.75
CA ALA A 86 5.59 8.59 -5.07
C ALA A 86 4.33 8.94 -5.91
N ALA A 87 3.77 10.13 -5.66
CA ALA A 87 2.81 10.73 -6.57
C ALA A 87 3.49 10.91 -7.93
N ALA A 88 2.78 10.51 -9.00
CA ALA A 88 3.27 10.66 -10.37
C ALA A 88 3.22 12.12 -10.81
#